data_AF-A0A925CR12-F1
#
_entry.id   AF-A0A925CR12-F1
#
_cell.length_a   1.000
_cell.length_b   1.000
_cell.length_c   1.000
_cell.angle_alpha   90.00
_cell.angle_beta   90.00
_cell.angle_gamma   90.00
#
_symmetry.space_group_name_H-M   'P 1'
#
loop_
_entity.id
_entity.type
_entity.pdbx_description
1 polymer ?
#
loop_
_entity_poly.entity_id
_entity_poly.type
_entity_poly.pdbx_seq_one_letter_code
_entity_poly.pdbx_strand_id
1 'polypeptide(L)'
;MTDISVAPYAPLRDVMRVWMDIALAQARLALDAGEAPIGCVVLNSAGDVMGVGYNTLLKSGNPTLHAEMNAFAAGAGQFAAAKDLVMVSTLEPCVMCTGAAMQAGVTTIVYALKAPADSGTGRVSPPTSPGATNPSVIGNIGTLESRALFVEWIERHEGDPSRDDQRAFIEQLLTLTAGDAVERAADETNA
;
A
#
# COMPACT_ATOMS: atom_id res chain seq x y z
N MET A 1 8.67 36.67 8.29
CA MET A 1 7.33 36.07 8.24
C MET A 1 7.27 35.23 6.98
N THR A 2 7.78 34.01 7.07
CA THR A 2 7.66 33.02 6.00
C THR A 2 6.29 32.39 6.14
N ASP A 3 5.47 32.63 5.13
CA ASP A 3 4.14 32.09 4.96
C ASP A 3 4.27 30.56 4.87
N ILE A 4 3.95 29.84 5.94
CA ILE A 4 3.82 28.38 5.91
C ILE A 4 2.51 28.11 5.18
N SER A 5 2.61 28.04 3.86
CA SER A 5 1.57 27.48 2.99
C SER A 5 1.43 26.00 3.34
N VAL A 6 0.65 25.67 4.38
CA VAL A 6 0.06 24.35 4.54
C VAL A 6 -0.70 24.04 3.26
N ALA A 7 -0.18 23.08 2.48
CA ALA A 7 -0.73 22.73 1.18
C ALA A 7 -2.26 22.51 1.29
N PRO A 8 -3.05 22.85 0.25
CA PRO A 8 -4.52 22.84 0.25
C PRO A 8 -5.18 21.46 0.54
N TYR A 9 -4.40 20.44 0.88
CA TYR A 9 -4.81 19.07 1.17
C TYR A 9 -4.49 18.60 2.60
N ALA A 10 -3.93 19.45 3.50
CA ALA A 10 -3.51 19.00 4.84
C ALA A 10 -4.61 18.23 5.62
N PRO A 11 -5.88 18.71 5.70
CA PRO A 11 -6.94 17.96 6.38
C PRO A 11 -7.26 16.61 5.74
N LEU A 12 -7.09 16.49 4.41
CA LEU A 12 -7.33 15.24 3.69
C LEU A 12 -6.17 14.25 3.88
N ARG A 13 -4.93 14.74 4.02
CA ARG A 13 -3.76 13.90 4.31
C ARG A 13 -3.82 13.29 5.70
N ASP A 14 -4.33 14.02 6.70
CA ASP A 14 -4.53 13.48 8.06
C ASP A 14 -5.57 12.37 8.07
N VAL A 15 -6.66 12.51 7.29
CA VAL A 15 -7.64 11.43 7.11
C VAL A 15 -7.02 10.21 6.44
N MET A 16 -6.22 10.41 5.39
CA MET A 16 -5.50 9.32 4.72
C MET A 16 -4.49 8.64 5.65
N ARG A 17 -3.88 9.39 6.57
CA ARG A 17 -2.99 8.85 7.60
C ARG A 17 -3.72 7.88 8.53
N VAL A 18 -4.95 8.22 8.96
CA VAL A 18 -5.79 7.32 9.76
C VAL A 18 -6.11 6.02 9.01
N TRP A 19 -6.45 6.10 7.72
CA TRP A 19 -6.67 4.88 6.93
C TRP A 19 -5.40 4.05 6.73
N MET A 20 -4.26 4.73 6.57
CA MET A 20 -2.97 4.06 6.47
C MET A 20 -2.59 3.33 7.77
N ASP A 21 -3.01 3.82 8.94
CA ASP A 21 -2.79 3.10 10.20
C ASP A 21 -3.48 1.73 10.22
N ILE A 22 -4.66 1.62 9.60
CA ILE A 22 -5.37 0.35 9.44
C ILE A 22 -4.57 -0.59 8.52
N ALA A 23 -4.04 -0.08 7.40
CA ALA A 23 -3.20 -0.86 6.49
C ALA A 23 -1.89 -1.30 7.16
N LEU A 24 -1.25 -0.44 7.96
CA LEU A 24 -0.04 -0.78 8.73
C LEU A 24 -0.32 -1.84 9.79
N ALA A 25 -1.49 -1.81 10.44
CA ALA A 25 -1.89 -2.89 11.35
C ALA A 25 -1.98 -4.23 10.62
N GLN A 26 -2.48 -4.27 9.38
CA GLN A 26 -2.45 -5.47 8.55
C GLN A 26 -1.02 -5.88 8.14
N ALA A 27 -0.16 -4.92 7.79
CA ALA A 27 1.25 -5.19 7.48
C ALA A 27 2.01 -5.79 8.67
N ARG A 28 1.68 -5.40 9.91
CA ARG A 28 2.20 -6.02 11.12
C ARG A 28 1.77 -7.48 11.24
N LEU A 29 0.54 -7.83 10.86
CA LEU A 29 0.10 -9.23 10.82
C LEU A 29 0.87 -10.06 9.78
N ALA A 30 1.19 -9.49 8.60
CA ALA A 30 2.08 -10.14 7.64
C ALA A 30 3.47 -10.38 8.24
N LEU A 31 4.05 -9.37 8.87
CA LEU A 31 5.36 -9.46 9.52
C LEU A 31 5.39 -10.56 10.60
N ASP A 32 4.37 -10.62 11.45
CA ASP A 32 4.27 -11.63 12.50
C ASP A 32 4.01 -13.04 11.94
N ALA A 33 3.44 -13.13 10.74
CA ALA A 33 3.30 -14.38 9.97
C ALA A 33 4.57 -14.76 9.18
N GLY A 34 5.63 -13.94 9.23
CA GLY A 34 6.87 -14.14 8.48
C GLY A 34 6.76 -13.84 6.98
N GLU A 35 5.73 -13.11 6.56
CA GLU A 35 5.51 -12.66 5.17
C GLU A 35 6.08 -11.25 4.98
N ALA A 36 6.39 -10.88 3.74
CA ALA A 36 6.72 -9.49 3.42
C ALA A 36 5.63 -8.54 3.97
N PRO A 37 5.99 -7.50 4.74
CA PRO A 37 5.07 -6.75 5.60
C PRO A 37 4.22 -5.75 4.81
N ILE A 38 3.31 -6.28 4.01
CA ILE A 38 2.39 -5.50 3.17
C ILE A 38 0.98 -5.71 3.69
N GLY A 39 0.28 -4.61 3.89
CA GLY A 39 -1.09 -4.55 4.36
C GLY A 39 -1.92 -3.60 3.52
N CYS A 40 -3.23 -3.85 3.47
CA CYS A 40 -4.18 -3.10 2.66
C CYS A 40 -5.53 -2.98 3.38
N VAL A 41 -6.20 -1.86 3.16
CA VAL A 41 -7.60 -1.63 3.50
C VAL A 41 -8.33 -1.02 2.30
N VAL A 42 -9.57 -1.43 2.08
CA VAL A 42 -10.49 -0.83 1.12
C VAL A 42 -11.63 -0.17 1.88
N LEU A 43 -11.91 1.08 1.58
CA LEU A 43 -12.99 1.88 2.19
C LEU A 43 -13.96 2.40 1.14
N ASN A 44 -15.18 2.73 1.56
CA ASN A 44 -16.11 3.51 0.76
C ASN A 44 -15.94 5.03 1.01
N SER A 45 -16.70 5.86 0.29
CA SER A 45 -16.66 7.32 0.44
C SER A 45 -17.16 7.86 1.79
N ALA A 46 -17.88 7.06 2.57
CA ALA A 46 -18.26 7.39 3.94
C ALA A 46 -17.14 7.10 4.96
N GLY A 47 -16.07 6.44 4.53
CA GLY A 47 -14.96 6.00 5.38
C GLY A 47 -15.22 4.66 6.07
N ASP A 48 -16.27 3.92 5.68
CA ASP A 48 -16.49 2.59 6.22
C ASP A 48 -15.49 1.60 5.61
N VAL A 49 -14.93 0.75 6.46
CA VAL A 49 -14.05 -0.35 6.03
C VAL A 49 -14.88 -1.41 5.33
N MET A 50 -14.59 -1.65 4.06
CA MET A 50 -15.22 -2.67 3.23
C MET A 50 -14.45 -4.00 3.27
N GLY A 51 -13.12 -3.94 3.37
CA GLY A 51 -12.27 -5.12 3.44
C GLY A 51 -10.86 -4.77 3.88
N VAL A 52 -10.18 -5.71 4.53
CA VAL A 52 -8.78 -5.60 4.98
C VAL A 52 -8.02 -6.85 4.58
N GLY A 53 -6.71 -6.73 4.35
CA GLY A 53 -5.88 -7.85 3.98
C GLY A 53 -4.39 -7.57 4.17
N TYR A 54 -3.62 -8.65 4.28
CA TYR A 54 -2.16 -8.63 4.33
C TYR A 54 -1.60 -9.73 3.45
N ASN A 55 -0.32 -9.67 3.09
CA ASN A 55 0.31 -10.69 2.26
C ASN A 55 0.24 -12.10 2.89
N THR A 56 -0.13 -13.11 2.12
CA THR A 56 -0.16 -14.52 2.57
C THR A 56 0.46 -15.47 1.55
N LEU A 57 1.46 -15.01 0.80
CA LEU A 57 2.02 -15.70 -0.36
C LEU A 57 2.67 -17.04 0.06
N LEU A 58 3.57 -17.01 1.03
CA LEU A 58 4.31 -18.17 1.49
C LEU A 58 3.41 -19.16 2.22
N LYS A 59 2.55 -18.68 3.13
CA LYS A 59 1.62 -19.52 3.89
C LYS A 59 0.68 -20.30 2.97
N SER A 60 0.24 -19.68 1.87
CA SER A 60 -0.71 -20.29 0.94
C SER A 60 -0.04 -21.07 -0.19
N GLY A 61 1.24 -20.83 -0.46
CA GLY A 61 1.91 -21.26 -1.70
C GLY A 61 1.34 -20.61 -2.96
N ASN A 62 0.56 -19.54 -2.82
CA ASN A 62 -0.08 -18.84 -3.94
C ASN A 62 0.50 -17.43 -4.09
N PRO A 63 1.27 -17.15 -5.16
CA PRO A 63 1.90 -15.85 -5.36
C PRO A 63 0.90 -14.71 -5.64
N THR A 64 -0.38 -15.00 -5.89
CA THR A 64 -1.39 -13.95 -6.15
C THR A 64 -2.06 -13.42 -4.89
N LEU A 65 -1.85 -14.03 -3.72
CA LEU A 65 -2.47 -13.61 -2.45
C LEU A 65 -1.71 -12.46 -1.78
N HIS A 66 -1.62 -11.36 -2.53
CA HIS A 66 -1.15 -10.07 -2.04
C HIS A 66 -2.18 -9.42 -1.10
N ALA A 67 -1.73 -8.47 -0.29
CA ALA A 67 -2.57 -7.74 0.66
C ALA A 67 -3.83 -7.14 0.00
N GLU A 68 -3.70 -6.54 -1.18
CA GLU A 68 -4.82 -5.91 -1.89
C GLU A 68 -5.82 -6.95 -2.38
N MET A 69 -5.33 -8.09 -2.91
CA MET A 69 -6.19 -9.19 -3.35
C MET A 69 -6.96 -9.79 -2.18
N ASN A 70 -6.29 -9.96 -1.03
CA ASN A 70 -6.91 -10.43 0.20
C ASN A 70 -7.94 -9.44 0.75
N ALA A 71 -7.68 -8.13 0.67
CA ALA A 71 -8.64 -7.10 1.07
C ALA A 71 -9.89 -7.12 0.17
N PHE A 72 -9.73 -7.28 -1.14
CA PHE A 72 -10.86 -7.45 -2.05
C PHE A 72 -11.64 -8.75 -1.76
N ALA A 73 -10.96 -9.86 -1.52
CA ALA A 73 -11.63 -11.10 -1.16
C ALA A 73 -12.45 -10.96 0.14
N ALA A 74 -11.91 -10.27 1.14
CA ALA A 74 -12.59 -10.04 2.42
C ALA A 74 -13.84 -9.15 2.29
N GLY A 75 -13.83 -8.16 1.38
CA GLY A 75 -14.96 -7.27 1.10
C GLY A 75 -15.93 -7.78 0.03
N ALA A 76 -15.74 -9.00 -0.47
CA ALA A 76 -16.56 -9.57 -1.53
C ALA A 76 -18.06 -9.51 -1.20
N GLY A 77 -18.88 -9.14 -2.19
CA GLY A 77 -20.32 -8.95 -2.04
C GLY A 77 -20.74 -7.53 -1.62
N GLN A 78 -19.85 -6.74 -1.03
CA GLN A 78 -20.13 -5.34 -0.64
C GLN A 78 -19.79 -4.34 -1.74
N PHE A 79 -18.78 -4.64 -2.57
CA PHE A 79 -18.27 -3.70 -3.58
C PHE A 79 -19.24 -3.39 -4.72
N ALA A 80 -20.13 -4.33 -5.08
CA ALA A 80 -21.04 -4.13 -6.20
C ALA A 80 -22.02 -2.97 -6.01
N ALA A 81 -22.32 -2.61 -4.74
CA ALA A 81 -23.19 -1.49 -4.40
C ALA A 81 -22.41 -0.22 -4.00
N ALA A 82 -21.11 -0.36 -3.72
CA ALA A 82 -20.28 0.75 -3.27
C ALA A 82 -19.84 1.61 -4.47
N LYS A 83 -19.82 2.93 -4.25
CA LYS A 83 -19.22 3.89 -5.18
C LYS A 83 -18.02 4.53 -4.52
N ASP A 84 -17.11 5.04 -5.34
CA ASP A 84 -15.98 5.86 -4.90
C ASP A 84 -15.10 5.14 -3.87
N LEU A 85 -14.73 3.89 -4.18
CA LEU A 85 -13.88 3.09 -3.31
C LEU A 85 -12.46 3.67 -3.25
N VAL A 86 -11.90 3.68 -2.04
CA VAL A 86 -10.52 4.08 -1.76
C VAL A 86 -9.75 2.84 -1.32
N MET A 87 -8.68 2.49 -2.04
CA MET A 87 -7.75 1.42 -1.66
C MET A 87 -6.50 2.04 -1.05
N VAL A 88 -6.13 1.64 0.17
CA VAL A 88 -4.97 2.14 0.90
C VAL A 88 -4.01 0.98 1.16
N SER A 89 -2.79 1.05 0.63
CA SER A 89 -1.78 -0.03 0.72
C SER A 89 -0.46 0.46 1.31
N THR A 90 0.20 -0.33 2.15
CA THR A 90 1.49 0.05 2.75
C THR A 90 2.65 0.05 1.74
N LEU A 91 2.46 -0.57 0.58
CA LEU A 91 3.39 -0.51 -0.56
C LEU A 91 2.59 -0.16 -1.81
N GLU A 92 3.19 0.63 -2.71
CA GLU A 92 2.60 0.94 -4.01
C GLU A 92 2.21 -0.35 -4.76
N PRO A 93 0.95 -0.48 -5.21
CA PRO A 93 0.44 -1.74 -5.72
C PRO A 93 1.11 -2.13 -7.04
N CYS A 94 1.35 -3.42 -7.23
CA CYS A 94 1.92 -3.95 -8.47
C CYS A 94 0.93 -3.94 -9.64
N VAL A 95 1.35 -4.41 -10.82
CA VAL A 95 0.50 -4.50 -12.02
C VAL A 95 -0.80 -5.28 -11.77
N MET A 96 -0.71 -6.43 -11.10
CA MET A 96 -1.86 -7.27 -10.77
C MET A 96 -2.85 -6.52 -9.86
N CYS A 97 -2.37 -6.00 -8.73
CA CYS A 97 -3.21 -5.32 -7.74
C CYS A 97 -3.82 -4.02 -8.30
N THR A 98 -3.07 -3.30 -9.15
CA THR A 98 -3.58 -2.10 -9.82
C THR A 98 -4.71 -2.44 -10.79
N GLY A 99 -4.55 -3.47 -11.62
CA GLY A 99 -5.62 -3.95 -12.49
C GLY A 99 -6.85 -4.45 -11.73
N ALA A 100 -6.65 -5.14 -10.61
CA ALA A 100 -7.73 -5.58 -9.73
C ALA A 100 -8.48 -4.41 -9.10
N ALA A 101 -7.78 -3.36 -8.65
CA ALA A 101 -8.38 -2.15 -8.12
C ALA A 101 -9.30 -1.48 -9.15
N MET A 102 -8.87 -1.40 -10.42
CA MET A 102 -9.69 -0.88 -11.51
C MET A 102 -10.95 -1.71 -11.73
N GLN A 103 -10.82 -3.04 -11.74
CA GLN A 103 -11.96 -3.95 -11.87
C GLN A 103 -12.93 -3.87 -10.68
N ALA A 104 -12.42 -3.61 -9.49
CA ALA A 104 -13.21 -3.44 -8.29
C ALA A 104 -13.93 -2.08 -8.22
N GLY A 105 -13.66 -1.14 -9.15
CA GLY A 105 -14.24 0.20 -9.13
C GLY A 105 -13.58 1.15 -8.14
N VAL A 106 -12.32 0.91 -7.78
CA VAL A 106 -11.51 1.84 -6.98
C VAL A 106 -11.29 3.12 -7.77
N THR A 107 -11.67 4.25 -7.18
CA THR A 107 -11.49 5.58 -7.79
C THR A 107 -10.23 6.27 -7.28
N THR A 108 -9.72 5.87 -6.10
CA THR A 108 -8.50 6.41 -5.50
C THR A 108 -7.63 5.31 -4.89
N ILE A 109 -6.36 5.30 -5.25
CA ILE A 109 -5.30 4.49 -4.64
C ILE A 109 -4.44 5.40 -3.78
N VAL A 110 -4.29 5.03 -2.51
CA VAL A 110 -3.36 5.66 -1.57
C VAL A 110 -2.28 4.66 -1.20
N TYR A 111 -1.00 5.07 -1.19
CA TYR A 111 0.06 4.18 -0.72
C TYR A 111 1.11 4.86 0.15
N ALA A 112 1.82 4.05 0.96
CA ALA A 112 2.87 4.54 1.85
C ALA A 112 4.24 4.58 1.19
N LEU A 113 4.82 3.41 0.91
CA LEU A 113 6.15 3.30 0.31
C LEU A 113 6.02 3.11 -1.20
N LYS A 114 6.85 3.77 -2.00
CA LYS A 114 6.91 3.55 -3.45
C LYS A 114 7.49 2.16 -3.74
N ALA A 115 7.15 1.59 -4.89
CA ALA A 115 7.73 0.34 -5.37
C ALA A 115 8.40 0.54 -6.74
N PRO A 116 9.57 1.20 -6.85
CA PRO A 116 10.11 1.65 -8.13
C PRO A 116 10.29 0.54 -9.17
N ALA A 117 10.66 -0.66 -8.72
CA ALA A 117 10.79 -1.83 -9.59
C ALA A 117 9.43 -2.44 -9.96
N ASP A 118 8.48 -2.51 -9.02
CA ASP A 118 7.30 -3.38 -9.14
C ASP A 118 5.95 -2.63 -9.32
N SER A 119 5.95 -1.29 -9.25
CA SER A 119 4.76 -0.43 -9.32
C SER A 119 3.90 -0.71 -10.56
N GLY A 120 2.59 -0.85 -10.37
CA GLY A 120 1.59 -0.94 -11.45
C GLY A 120 0.90 0.38 -11.77
N THR A 121 0.87 1.32 -10.83
CA THR A 121 0.16 2.62 -10.90
C THR A 121 0.50 3.46 -12.14
N GLY A 122 1.74 3.40 -12.63
CA GLY A 122 2.20 4.06 -13.86
C GLY A 122 2.32 3.15 -15.08
N ARG A 123 1.98 1.85 -14.96
CA ARG A 123 2.18 0.82 -15.99
C ARG A 123 0.89 0.17 -16.47
N VAL A 124 -0.21 0.36 -15.75
CA VAL A 124 -1.54 -0.15 -16.12
C VAL A 124 -2.38 0.97 -16.73
N SER A 125 -3.07 0.65 -17.81
CA SER A 125 -4.00 1.54 -18.51
C SER A 125 -5.41 0.96 -18.48
N PRO A 126 -6.46 1.81 -18.51
CA PRO A 126 -7.82 1.32 -18.49
C PRO A 126 -8.15 0.58 -19.78
N PRO A 127 -9.00 -0.47 -19.71
CA PRO A 127 -9.56 -1.09 -20.90
C PRO A 127 -10.43 -0.11 -21.68
N THR A 128 -10.72 -0.40 -22.95
CA THR A 128 -11.56 0.44 -23.81
C THR A 128 -13.06 0.28 -23.55
N SER A 129 -13.45 -0.51 -22.54
CA SER A 129 -14.84 -0.66 -22.12
C SER A 129 -15.40 0.67 -21.60
N PRO A 130 -16.69 0.98 -21.87
CA PRO A 130 -17.29 2.24 -21.44
C PRO A 130 -17.14 2.51 -19.93
N GLY A 131 -16.75 3.73 -19.57
CA GLY A 131 -16.65 4.17 -18.18
C GLY A 131 -15.37 3.74 -17.45
N ALA A 132 -14.47 2.99 -18.09
CA ALA A 132 -13.19 2.62 -17.50
C ALA A 132 -12.24 3.83 -17.43
N THR A 133 -11.77 4.15 -16.23
CA THR A 133 -10.82 5.24 -15.96
C THR A 133 -9.72 4.76 -15.04
N ASN A 134 -8.56 5.43 -15.07
CA ASN A 134 -7.53 5.19 -14.07
C ASN A 134 -7.97 5.78 -12.72
N PRO A 135 -7.67 5.09 -11.59
CA PRO A 135 -7.82 5.67 -10.27
C PRO A 135 -6.88 6.87 -10.11
N SER A 136 -7.28 7.84 -9.29
CA SER A 136 -6.33 8.85 -8.78
C SER A 136 -5.31 8.16 -7.87
N VAL A 137 -4.04 8.56 -7.95
CA VAL A 137 -2.95 7.93 -7.18
C VAL A 137 -2.34 8.96 -6.24
N ILE A 138 -2.31 8.63 -4.95
CA ILE A 138 -1.78 9.49 -3.88
C ILE A 138 -0.73 8.69 -3.10
N GLY A 139 0.53 9.00 -3.33
CA GLY A 139 1.65 8.33 -2.67
C GLY A 139 2.11 9.00 -1.39
N ASN A 140 3.02 8.31 -0.71
CA ASN A 140 3.80 8.82 0.40
C ASN A 140 2.96 9.25 1.63
N ILE A 141 2.07 8.38 2.08
CA ILE A 141 1.33 8.50 3.35
C ILE A 141 1.86 7.45 4.32
N GLY A 142 2.53 7.82 5.42
CA GLY A 142 3.08 6.84 6.37
C GLY A 142 4.30 6.06 5.86
N THR A 143 5.13 6.71 5.03
CA THR A 143 6.29 6.09 4.36
C THR A 143 7.33 5.55 5.34
N LEU A 144 7.64 6.30 6.41
CA LEU A 144 8.67 5.91 7.37
C LEU A 144 8.24 4.67 8.17
N GLU A 145 6.98 4.62 8.59
CA GLU A 145 6.43 3.52 9.35
C GLU A 145 6.31 2.25 8.50
N SER A 146 5.85 2.38 7.25
CA SER A 146 5.85 1.25 6.32
C SER A 146 7.27 0.71 6.09
N ARG A 147 8.22 1.61 5.80
CA ARG A 147 9.62 1.25 5.59
C ARG A 147 10.24 0.57 6.81
N ALA A 148 9.92 1.02 8.02
CA ALA A 148 10.41 0.43 9.26
C ALA A 148 10.00 -1.05 9.39
N LEU A 149 8.79 -1.43 8.96
CA LEU A 149 8.36 -2.83 8.96
C LEU A 149 9.22 -3.70 8.04
N PHE A 150 9.61 -3.20 6.87
CA PHE A 150 10.50 -3.93 5.96
C PHE A 150 11.92 -4.10 6.52
N VAL A 151 12.44 -3.09 7.22
CA VAL A 151 13.73 -3.19 7.93
C VAL A 151 13.63 -4.26 9.01
N GLU A 152 12.59 -4.20 9.84
CA GLU A 152 12.36 -5.18 10.89
C GLU A 152 12.18 -6.60 10.33
N TRP A 153 11.56 -6.75 9.16
CA TRP A 153 11.45 -8.04 8.50
C TRP A 153 12.82 -8.64 8.17
N ILE A 154 13.76 -7.83 7.64
CA ILE A 154 15.12 -8.29 7.33
C ILE A 154 15.82 -8.78 8.61
N GLU A 155 15.73 -7.99 9.69
CA GLU A 155 16.32 -8.31 10.99
C GLU A 155 15.75 -9.62 11.57
N ARG A 156 14.43 -9.82 11.50
CA ARG A 156 13.77 -11.03 12.03
C ARG A 156 14.11 -12.31 11.28
N HIS A 157 14.54 -12.21 10.02
CA HIS A 157 14.73 -13.37 9.16
C HIS A 157 16.18 -13.55 8.70
N GLU A 158 17.15 -12.77 9.21
CA GLU A 158 18.55 -12.88 8.81
C GLU A 158 19.06 -14.33 8.85
N GLY A 159 19.67 -14.79 7.76
CA GLY A 159 20.21 -16.15 7.66
C GLY A 159 19.20 -17.28 7.44
N ASP A 160 17.90 -17.00 7.31
CA ASP A 160 16.89 -18.01 6.94
C ASP A 160 16.81 -18.17 5.40
N PRO A 161 17.30 -19.29 4.82
CA PRO A 161 17.28 -19.52 3.38
C PRO A 161 15.87 -19.77 2.83
N SER A 162 14.89 -20.13 3.68
CA SER A 162 13.49 -20.27 3.25
C SER A 162 12.85 -18.94 2.86
N ARG A 163 13.56 -17.83 3.10
CA ARG A 163 13.10 -16.45 2.87
C ARG A 163 13.89 -15.72 1.79
N ASP A 164 14.80 -16.38 1.09
CA ASP A 164 15.73 -15.73 0.15
C ASP A 164 15.04 -14.91 -0.95
N ASP A 165 13.97 -15.44 -1.54
CA ASP A 165 13.22 -14.72 -2.58
C ASP A 165 12.57 -13.43 -2.05
N GLN A 166 11.92 -13.50 -0.88
CA GLN A 166 11.34 -12.32 -0.23
C GLN A 166 12.43 -11.35 0.25
N ARG A 167 13.57 -11.86 0.74
CA ARG A 167 14.70 -11.03 1.17
C ARG A 167 15.27 -10.24 0.00
N ALA A 168 15.53 -10.89 -1.13
CA ALA A 168 16.04 -10.22 -2.33
C ALA A 168 15.11 -9.10 -2.80
N PHE A 169 13.79 -9.36 -2.80
CA PHE A 169 12.78 -8.33 -3.08
C PHE A 169 12.86 -7.15 -2.09
N ILE A 170 12.92 -7.44 -0.79
CA ILE A 170 12.93 -6.41 0.25
C ILE A 170 14.23 -5.59 0.24
N GLU A 171 15.39 -6.22 0.09
CA GLU A 171 16.68 -5.53 0.00
C GLU A 171 16.74 -4.58 -1.19
N GLN A 172 16.23 -5.02 -2.36
CA GLN A 172 16.08 -4.18 -3.54
C GLN A 172 15.16 -2.98 -3.24
N LEU A 173 13.98 -3.24 -2.67
CA LEU A 173 13.01 -2.20 -2.31
C LEU A 173 13.64 -1.15 -1.38
N LEU A 174 14.30 -1.59 -0.30
CA LEU A 174 14.92 -0.71 0.69
C LEU A 174 16.07 0.11 0.08
N THR A 175 16.82 -0.47 -0.85
CA THR A 175 17.89 0.22 -1.58
C THR A 175 17.31 1.31 -2.48
N LEU A 176 16.28 1.00 -3.28
CA LEU A 176 15.67 1.93 -4.23
C LEU A 176 14.88 3.06 -3.55
N THR A 177 14.50 2.89 -2.28
CA THR A 177 13.72 3.86 -1.49
C THR A 177 14.54 4.56 -0.41
N ALA A 178 15.87 4.40 -0.41
CA ALA A 178 16.73 5.03 0.60
C ALA A 178 16.65 6.57 0.58
N GLY A 179 16.55 7.19 -0.61
CA GLY A 179 16.46 8.65 -0.75
C GLY A 179 15.15 9.25 -0.19
N ASP A 180 14.03 8.55 -0.38
CA ASP A 180 12.71 9.01 0.10
C ASP A 180 12.66 9.10 1.64
N ALA A 181 13.43 8.27 2.36
CA ALA A 181 13.49 8.28 3.82
C ALA A 181 14.30 9.47 4.38
N VAL A 182 15.36 9.88 3.67
CA VAL A 182 16.24 10.98 4.09
C VAL A 182 15.55 12.34 3.92
N GLU A 183 14.86 12.55 2.80
CA GLU A 183 14.13 13.80 2.54
C GLU A 183 12.97 14.00 3.53
N ARG A 184 12.25 12.93 3.88
CA ARG A 184 11.13 12.96 4.83
C ARG A 184 11.53 13.24 6.28
N ALA A 185 12.62 12.63 6.74
CA ALA A 185 13.15 12.88 8.08
C ALA A 185 13.56 14.36 8.26
N ALA A 186 13.99 15.02 7.19
CA ALA A 186 14.34 16.44 7.18
C ALA A 186 13.10 17.36 7.19
N ASP A 187 11.97 16.92 6.63
CA ASP A 187 10.71 17.67 6.67
C ASP A 187 10.03 17.60 8.05
N GLU A 188 10.08 16.45 8.73
CA GLU A 188 9.48 16.27 10.07
C GLU A 188 10.27 16.95 11.20
N THR A 189 11.57 17.22 11.01
CA THR A 189 12.39 17.96 11.99
C THR A 189 12.32 19.47 11.82
N ASN A 190 11.72 19.97 10.74
CA ASN A 190 11.57 21.40 10.44
C ASN A 190 10.13 21.92 10.58
N ALA A 191 9.20 21.09 11.08
CA ALA A 191 7.83 21.45 11.44
C ALA A 191 7.66 21.55 12.96
#